data_AF-A0A953LB63-F1
#
_entry.id   AF-A0A953LB63-F1
#
_cell.length_a   1.000
_cell.length_b   1.000
_cell.length_c   1.000
_cell.angle_alpha   90.00
_cell.angle_beta   90.00
_cell.angle_gamma   90.00
#
_symmetry.space_group_name_H-M   'P 1'
#
loop_
_entity.id
_entity.type
_entity.pdbx_description
1 polymer ?
#
loop_
_entity_poly.entity_id
_entity_poly.type
_entity_poly.pdbx_seq_one_letter_code
_entity_poly.pdbx_strand_id
1 'polypeptide(L)'
;MPLHRILSGLAIALALSVSAPAIAHEDHDKQAASRAQAAASAGAPAGGMTAMPGMTADMDHGAMMAEEAPRPMPQRLYRWLGAMHPAAVHFPIALFLVAALLEIAALTLRRPVLTQGTRVIIALAAISSVAAVLLGWFAMGLPGKDDVTHAYHRWLGTSIAALGLLSWWAKEHWVRRPGRGRALIYIGFLTLTAAAVVVNGLLGGMLTHGMRHLMF
;
A
#
# COMPACT_ATOMS: atom_id res chain seq x y z
N MET A 1 -25.28 -5.18 25.17
CA MET A 1 -25.45 -4.01 24.27
C MET A 1 -24.14 -3.30 23.80
N PRO A 2 -22.94 -3.92 23.66
CA PRO A 2 -21.80 -3.22 23.05
C PRO A 2 -21.51 -3.61 21.58
N LEU A 3 -22.10 -4.69 21.08
CA LEU A 3 -21.70 -5.30 19.80
C LEU A 3 -22.06 -4.45 18.57
N HIS A 4 -23.18 -3.75 18.61
CA HIS A 4 -23.62 -2.89 17.50
C HIS A 4 -22.70 -1.68 17.32
N ARG A 5 -22.16 -1.10 18.41
CA ARG A 5 -21.26 0.06 18.33
C ARG A 5 -19.91 -0.28 17.69
N ILE A 6 -19.40 -1.50 17.91
CA ILE A 6 -18.16 -1.99 17.32
C ILE A 6 -18.36 -2.31 15.82
N LEU A 7 -19.51 -2.91 15.47
CA LEU A 7 -19.88 -3.16 14.07
C LEU A 7 -20.12 -1.86 13.28
N SER A 8 -20.65 -0.81 13.92
CA SER A 8 -20.79 0.52 13.30
C SER A 8 -19.44 1.18 13.02
N GLY A 9 -18.45 1.03 13.91
CA GLY A 9 -17.08 1.55 13.66
C GLY A 9 -16.39 0.84 12.49
N LEU A 10 -16.60 -0.47 12.34
CA LEU A 10 -16.10 -1.28 11.23
C LEU A 10 -16.71 -0.85 9.89
N ALA A 11 -18.02 -0.58 9.85
CA ALA A 11 -18.71 -0.12 8.66
C ALA A 11 -18.23 1.26 8.21
N ILE A 12 -17.87 2.15 9.14
CA ILE A 12 -17.36 3.50 8.82
C ILE A 12 -15.94 3.43 8.27
N ALA A 13 -15.04 2.65 8.88
CA ALA A 13 -13.67 2.49 8.39
C ALA A 13 -13.62 1.75 7.03
N LEU A 14 -14.50 0.77 6.82
CA LEU A 14 -14.61 0.05 5.55
C LEU A 14 -15.30 0.91 4.46
N ALA A 15 -16.33 1.68 4.80
CA ALA A 15 -17.00 2.59 3.86
C ALA A 15 -16.07 3.72 3.39
N LEU A 16 -15.20 4.23 4.27
CA LEU A 16 -14.20 5.24 3.91
C LEU A 16 -13.09 4.69 2.99
N SER A 17 -12.89 3.37 2.94
CA SER A 17 -11.90 2.75 2.04
C SER A 17 -12.41 2.51 0.61
N VAL A 18 -13.73 2.55 0.39
CA VAL A 18 -14.36 2.27 -0.92
C VAL A 18 -14.82 3.56 -1.62
N SER A 19 -14.86 4.70 -0.93
CA SER A 19 -15.54 5.93 -1.43
C SER A 19 -14.62 7.09 -1.88
N ALA A 20 -13.31 6.86 -2.05
CA ALA A 20 -12.39 7.89 -2.53
C ALA A 20 -11.91 7.61 -3.98
N PRO A 21 -12.19 8.47 -4.98
CA PRO A 21 -13.49 9.00 -5.38
C PRO A 21 -13.75 8.84 -6.89
N ALA A 22 -15.01 8.74 -7.29
CA ALA A 22 -15.50 8.71 -8.68
C ALA A 22 -15.43 10.07 -9.43
N ILE A 23 -14.52 10.97 -9.04
CA ILE A 23 -14.47 12.37 -9.53
C ILE A 23 -13.37 12.57 -10.60
N ALA A 24 -12.53 11.57 -10.86
CA ALA A 24 -11.43 11.69 -11.82
C ALA A 24 -11.80 11.41 -13.29
N HIS A 25 -13.03 10.99 -13.59
CA HIS A 25 -13.37 10.43 -14.91
C HIS A 25 -13.72 11.49 -15.99
N GLU A 26 -13.89 12.77 -15.63
CA GLU A 26 -14.24 13.84 -16.60
C GLU A 26 -13.03 14.65 -17.12
N ASP A 27 -11.90 14.65 -16.39
CA ASP A 27 -10.76 15.52 -16.72
C ASP A 27 -9.80 14.94 -17.77
N HIS A 28 -9.81 13.61 -17.95
CA HIS A 28 -8.95 12.93 -18.92
C HIS A 28 -9.36 13.16 -20.39
N ASP A 29 -10.67 13.22 -20.66
CA ASP A 29 -11.18 13.38 -22.04
C ASP A 29 -10.90 14.77 -22.60
N LYS A 30 -10.98 15.80 -21.76
CA LYS A 30 -10.74 17.20 -22.16
C LYS A 30 -9.26 17.48 -22.45
N GLN A 31 -8.35 16.81 -21.76
CA GLN A 31 -6.89 16.94 -21.97
C GLN A 31 -6.39 16.14 -23.18
N ALA A 32 -7.02 15.01 -23.49
CA ALA A 32 -6.72 14.23 -24.69
C ALA A 32 -7.12 14.99 -25.97
N ALA A 33 -8.28 15.65 -25.96
CA ALA A 33 -8.76 16.46 -27.08
C ALA A 33 -7.87 17.68 -27.37
N SER A 34 -7.36 18.37 -26.33
CA SER A 34 -6.49 19.54 -26.50
C SER A 34 -5.08 19.18 -26.98
N ARG A 35 -4.52 18.04 -26.55
CA ARG A 35 -3.24 17.52 -27.05
C ARG A 35 -3.30 17.09 -28.51
N ALA A 36 -4.40 16.48 -28.95
CA ALA A 36 -4.59 16.08 -30.35
C ALA A 36 -4.67 17.29 -31.28
N GLN A 37 -5.29 18.39 -30.82
CA GLN A 37 -5.43 19.61 -31.60
C GLN A 37 -4.11 20.41 -31.69
N ALA A 38 -3.25 20.33 -30.67
CA ALA A 38 -1.91 20.95 -30.68
C ALA A 38 -0.88 20.18 -31.54
N ALA A 39 -1.06 18.87 -31.73
CA ALA A 39 -0.17 18.06 -32.57
C ALA A 39 -0.46 18.23 -34.07
N ALA A 40 -1.69 18.57 -34.45
CA ALA A 40 -2.08 18.76 -35.85
C ALA A 40 -1.61 20.10 -36.46
N SER A 41 -1.18 21.07 -35.65
CA SER A 41 -0.73 22.40 -36.11
C SER A 41 0.78 22.51 -36.37
N ALA A 42 1.56 21.45 -36.11
CA ALA A 42 3.02 21.44 -36.26
C ALA A 42 3.47 20.52 -37.42
N GLY A 43 3.27 20.97 -38.67
CA GLY A 43 3.72 20.28 -39.88
C GLY A 43 5.14 20.67 -40.35
N ALA A 44 6.08 19.71 -40.28
CA ALA A 44 7.28 19.39 -41.08
C ALA A 44 8.26 20.48 -41.63
N PRO A 45 9.60 20.22 -41.62
CA PRO A 45 10.55 20.82 -42.55
C PRO A 45 11.03 19.84 -43.63
N ALA A 46 11.18 20.35 -44.86
CA ALA A 46 11.82 19.71 -46.00
C ALA A 46 13.36 19.92 -46.01
N GLY A 47 14.06 19.00 -46.66
CA GLY A 47 15.51 18.79 -46.56
C GLY A 47 16.44 19.81 -47.24
N GLY A 48 17.73 19.64 -46.95
CA GLY A 48 18.86 20.29 -47.61
C GLY A 48 20.18 19.84 -46.96
N MET A 49 20.99 19.07 -47.68
CA MET A 49 22.39 18.78 -47.33
C MET A 49 23.28 19.95 -47.75
N THR A 50 24.14 20.46 -46.86
CA THR A 50 25.45 21.00 -47.24
C THR A 50 26.40 21.19 -46.04
N ALA A 51 27.60 20.60 -46.20
CA ALA A 51 28.92 21.00 -45.72
C ALA A 51 29.22 21.18 -44.21
N MET A 52 30.13 20.33 -43.71
CA MET A 52 31.02 20.62 -42.57
C MET A 52 32.04 21.71 -42.95
N PRO A 53 32.28 22.71 -42.09
CA PRO A 53 33.60 22.79 -41.46
C PRO A 53 33.58 23.45 -40.05
N GLY A 54 34.38 22.93 -39.11
CA GLY A 54 34.69 23.66 -37.86
C GLY A 54 34.98 22.78 -36.65
N MET A 55 36.23 22.31 -36.54
CA MET A 55 36.85 22.04 -35.24
C MET A 55 36.91 23.37 -34.46
N THR A 56 36.76 23.27 -33.13
CA THR A 56 36.82 24.32 -32.09
C THR A 56 35.51 25.05 -31.78
N ALA A 57 34.67 24.41 -30.96
CA ALA A 57 33.82 25.11 -30.00
C ALA A 57 33.49 24.14 -28.83
N ASP A 58 34.14 24.40 -27.70
CA ASP A 58 33.69 24.10 -26.34
C ASP A 58 33.17 22.69 -26.02
N MET A 59 34.12 21.81 -25.65
CA MET A 59 33.81 20.75 -24.68
C MET A 59 33.56 21.41 -23.32
N ASP A 60 32.32 21.86 -23.08
CA ASP A 60 31.84 22.18 -21.75
C ASP A 60 31.66 20.87 -20.95
N HIS A 61 32.75 20.41 -20.34
CA HIS A 61 32.72 19.35 -19.33
C HIS A 61 32.21 19.84 -17.96
N GLY A 62 31.79 21.12 -17.83
CA GLY A 62 31.26 21.70 -16.61
C GLY A 62 29.78 21.41 -16.37
N ALA A 63 29.00 21.11 -17.42
CA ALA A 63 27.55 20.94 -17.30
C ALA A 63 27.09 19.56 -16.76
N MET A 64 27.98 18.59 -16.58
CA MET A 64 27.64 17.25 -16.07
C MET A 64 27.87 17.07 -14.56
N MET A 65 28.33 18.10 -13.85
CA MET A 65 28.57 18.07 -12.40
C MET A 65 28.00 19.32 -11.72
N ALA A 66 26.77 19.69 -12.05
CA ALA A 66 25.92 20.35 -11.05
C ALA A 66 25.57 19.28 -10.00
N GLU A 67 26.55 18.94 -9.16
CA GLU A 67 26.35 18.11 -8.00
C GLU A 67 25.33 18.85 -7.12
N GLU A 68 24.06 18.41 -7.18
CA GLU A 68 23.03 18.86 -6.25
C GLU A 68 23.64 18.80 -4.86
N ALA A 69 23.81 19.96 -4.21
CA ALA A 69 24.37 20.03 -2.87
C ALA A 69 23.74 18.94 -1.99
N PRO A 70 24.55 18.19 -1.20
CA PRO A 70 24.06 17.01 -0.50
C PRO A 70 22.82 17.37 0.33
N ARG A 71 21.75 16.61 0.09
CA ARG A 71 20.44 16.88 0.72
C ARG A 71 20.59 17.04 2.24
N PRO A 72 19.85 17.97 2.86
CA PRO A 72 19.92 18.20 4.29
C PRO A 72 19.55 16.92 5.06
N MET A 73 20.17 16.72 6.23
CA MET A 73 20.01 15.51 7.05
C MET A 73 18.56 15.05 7.28
N PRO A 74 17.58 15.95 7.55
CA PRO A 74 16.18 15.55 7.73
C PRO A 74 15.58 14.89 6.47
N GLN A 75 15.93 15.38 5.29
CA GLN A 75 15.41 14.84 4.03
C GLN A 75 16.03 13.46 3.73
N ARG A 76 17.30 13.25 4.08
CA ARG A 76 17.96 11.94 3.99
C ARG A 76 17.29 10.93 4.91
N LEU A 77 17.01 11.33 6.17
CA LEU A 77 16.32 10.48 7.14
C LEU A 77 14.91 10.12 6.67
N TYR A 78 14.13 11.10 6.18
CA TYR A 78 12.78 10.88 5.66
C TYR A 78 12.76 9.83 4.53
N ARG A 79 13.66 9.97 3.55
CA ARG A 79 13.76 8.99 2.44
C ARG A 79 14.24 7.62 2.91
N TRP A 80 15.19 7.59 3.85
CA TRP A 80 15.68 6.33 4.42
C TRP A 80 14.58 5.56 5.15
N LEU A 81 13.76 6.25 5.96
CA LEU A 81 12.59 5.64 6.61
C LEU A 81 11.60 5.08 5.58
N GLY A 82 11.27 5.85 4.53
CA GLY A 82 10.41 5.37 3.46
C GLY A 82 10.98 4.13 2.73
N ALA A 83 12.29 4.11 2.48
CA ALA A 83 12.95 2.98 1.82
C ALA A 83 12.91 1.67 2.62
N MET A 84 12.65 1.71 3.93
CA MET A 84 12.49 0.52 4.77
C MET A 84 11.10 -0.12 4.65
N HIS A 85 10.14 0.53 4.01
CA HIS A 85 8.78 0.01 3.88
C HIS A 85 8.71 -1.38 3.23
N PRO A 86 9.36 -1.66 2.07
CA PRO A 86 9.32 -2.98 1.45
C PRO A 86 9.87 -4.10 2.36
N ALA A 87 10.87 -3.81 3.19
CA ALA A 87 11.35 -4.78 4.18
C ALA A 87 10.30 -5.00 5.29
N ALA A 88 9.76 -3.91 5.83
CA ALA A 88 8.83 -3.95 6.95
C ALA A 88 7.50 -4.66 6.63
N VAL A 89 7.01 -4.63 5.39
CA VAL A 89 5.74 -5.29 5.02
C VAL A 89 5.79 -6.81 5.10
N HIS A 90 6.96 -7.45 5.05
CA HIS A 90 7.07 -8.91 5.10
C HIS A 90 6.57 -9.48 6.44
N PHE A 91 6.78 -8.75 7.53
CA PHE A 91 6.37 -9.17 8.88
C PHE A 91 4.84 -9.28 9.02
N PRO A 92 4.04 -8.21 8.81
CA PRO A 92 2.60 -8.33 8.91
C PRO A 92 2.03 -9.29 7.85
N ILE A 93 2.61 -9.36 6.64
CA ILE A 93 2.17 -10.33 5.62
C ILE A 93 2.29 -11.76 6.15
N ALA A 94 3.48 -12.17 6.56
CA ALA A 94 3.70 -13.54 7.04
C ALA A 94 2.90 -13.83 8.32
N LEU A 95 2.90 -12.91 9.28
CA LEU A 95 2.28 -13.15 10.59
C LEU A 95 0.75 -13.21 10.53
N PHE A 96 0.08 -12.36 9.74
CA PHE A 96 -1.37 -12.45 9.57
C PHE A 96 -1.78 -13.74 8.85
N LEU A 97 -1.06 -14.14 7.81
CA LEU A 97 -1.34 -15.38 7.07
C LEU A 97 -1.13 -16.62 7.95
N VAL A 98 -0.02 -16.68 8.69
CA VAL A 98 0.26 -17.78 9.62
C VAL A 98 -0.77 -17.80 10.75
N ALA A 99 -1.12 -16.65 11.33
CA ALA A 99 -2.14 -16.58 12.37
C ALA A 99 -3.50 -17.11 11.86
N ALA A 100 -3.92 -16.69 10.67
CA ALA A 100 -5.17 -17.16 10.06
C ALA A 100 -5.14 -18.67 9.82
N LEU A 101 -4.04 -19.21 9.28
CA LEU A 101 -3.88 -20.65 9.05
C LEU A 101 -3.94 -21.45 10.36
N LEU A 102 -3.25 -21.00 11.41
CA LEU A 102 -3.23 -21.66 12.71
C LEU A 102 -4.60 -21.63 13.40
N GLU A 103 -5.35 -20.53 13.29
CA GLU A 103 -6.73 -20.46 13.82
C GLU A 103 -7.67 -21.40 13.07
N ILE A 104 -7.59 -21.44 11.74
CA ILE A 104 -8.38 -22.39 10.93
C ILE A 104 -8.03 -23.83 11.33
N ALA A 105 -6.74 -24.16 11.45
CA ALA A 105 -6.27 -25.48 11.87
C ALA A 105 -6.75 -25.83 13.29
N ALA A 106 -6.75 -24.87 14.22
CA ALA A 106 -7.24 -25.09 15.57
C ALA A 106 -8.73 -25.47 15.61
N LEU A 107 -9.53 -24.87 14.72
CA LEU A 107 -10.96 -25.13 14.58
C LEU A 107 -11.24 -26.48 13.91
N THR A 108 -10.54 -26.78 12.81
CA THR A 108 -10.74 -28.04 12.06
C THR A 108 -10.23 -29.25 12.82
N LEU A 109 -9.06 -29.13 13.46
CA LEU A 109 -8.43 -30.21 14.24
C LEU A 109 -8.94 -30.27 15.69
N ARG A 110 -9.79 -29.33 16.12
CA ARG A 110 -10.31 -29.19 17.49
C ARG A 110 -9.21 -29.16 18.56
N ARG A 111 -8.09 -28.50 18.26
CA ARG A 111 -6.90 -28.43 19.12
C ARG A 111 -6.76 -27.03 19.72
N PRO A 112 -7.30 -26.76 20.93
CA PRO A 112 -7.30 -25.44 21.53
C PRO A 112 -5.89 -24.91 21.84
N VAL A 113 -4.89 -25.80 21.95
CA VAL A 113 -3.49 -25.41 22.19
C VAL A 113 -2.94 -24.50 21.08
N LEU A 114 -3.36 -24.70 19.82
CA LEU A 114 -2.93 -23.84 18.70
C LEU A 114 -3.46 -22.41 18.87
N THR A 115 -4.66 -22.25 19.46
CA THR A 115 -5.26 -20.93 19.68
C THR A 115 -4.53 -20.09 20.75
N GLN A 116 -3.77 -20.71 21.64
CA GLN A 116 -2.96 -19.97 22.61
C GLN A 116 -1.68 -19.44 21.95
N GLY A 117 -1.07 -20.22 21.04
CA GLY A 117 0.11 -19.81 20.28
C GLY A 117 -0.16 -18.61 19.35
N THR A 118 -1.36 -18.49 18.79
CA THR A 118 -1.71 -17.39 17.88
C THR A 118 -1.82 -16.02 18.55
N ARG A 119 -2.00 -15.96 19.89
CA ARG A 119 -2.14 -14.67 20.61
C ARG A 119 -0.92 -13.77 20.44
N VAL A 120 0.29 -14.33 20.60
CA VAL A 120 1.54 -13.58 20.42
C VAL A 120 1.77 -13.24 18.96
N ILE A 121 1.47 -14.17 18.05
CA ILE A 121 1.63 -13.97 16.60
C ILE A 121 0.79 -12.78 16.12
N ILE A 122 -0.47 -12.69 16.54
CA ILE A 122 -1.38 -11.61 16.14
C ILE A 122 -0.97 -10.28 16.75
N ALA A 123 -0.46 -10.27 17.99
CA ALA A 123 0.09 -9.06 18.59
C ALA A 123 1.29 -8.53 17.78
N LEU A 124 2.21 -9.41 17.39
CA LEU A 124 3.36 -9.06 16.55
C LEU A 124 2.91 -8.64 15.14
N ALA A 125 1.91 -9.28 14.56
CA ALA A 125 1.32 -8.90 13.28
C ALA A 125 0.75 -7.49 13.33
N ALA A 126 -0.01 -7.16 14.39
CA ALA A 126 -0.60 -5.84 14.57
C ALA A 126 0.48 -4.76 14.76
N ILE A 127 1.45 -4.97 15.64
CA ILE A 127 2.54 -4.00 15.87
C ILE A 127 3.36 -3.79 14.60
N SER A 128 3.76 -4.86 13.93
CA SER A 128 4.53 -4.76 12.68
C SER A 128 3.73 -4.12 11.53
N SER A 129 2.40 -4.31 11.49
CA SER A 129 1.55 -3.62 10.51
C SER A 129 1.50 -2.11 10.72
N VAL A 130 1.48 -1.64 11.97
CA VAL A 130 1.56 -0.20 12.27
C VAL A 130 2.90 0.36 11.81
N ALA A 131 4.00 -0.33 12.10
CA ALA A 131 5.32 0.06 11.62
C ALA A 131 5.37 0.12 10.08
N ALA A 132 4.85 -0.90 9.39
CA ALA A 132 4.80 -0.94 7.93
C ALA A 132 3.98 0.21 7.33
N VAL A 133 2.82 0.54 7.92
CA VAL A 133 1.99 1.68 7.50
C VAL A 133 2.74 2.99 7.70
N LEU A 134 3.34 3.23 8.86
CA LEU A 134 4.12 4.45 9.12
C LEU A 134 5.24 4.62 8.09
N LEU A 135 6.01 3.57 7.82
CA LEU A 135 7.06 3.59 6.79
C LEU A 135 6.47 3.78 5.39
N GLY A 136 5.29 3.24 5.11
CA GLY A 136 4.58 3.42 3.84
C GLY A 136 4.16 4.87 3.60
N TRP A 137 3.70 5.58 4.65
CA TRP A 137 3.41 7.01 4.57
C TRP A 137 4.68 7.84 4.31
N PHE A 138 5.83 7.46 4.89
CA PHE A 138 7.12 8.08 4.53
C PHE A 138 7.50 7.79 3.07
N ALA A 139 7.27 6.57 2.58
CA ALA A 139 7.61 6.16 1.22
C ALA A 139 6.76 6.87 0.15
N MET A 140 5.46 7.04 0.42
CA MET A 140 4.47 7.49 -0.56
C MET A 140 4.11 8.98 -0.45
N GLY A 141 4.59 9.67 0.59
CA GLY A 141 4.32 11.09 0.82
C GLY A 141 2.84 11.39 1.11
N LEU A 142 2.48 12.67 1.09
CA LEU A 142 1.09 13.10 1.25
C LEU A 142 0.26 12.79 -0.01
N PRO A 143 -1.02 12.43 0.12
CA PRO A 143 -1.89 12.20 -1.04
C PRO A 143 -2.03 13.48 -1.86
N GLY A 144 -1.94 13.36 -3.20
CA GLY A 144 -2.11 14.51 -4.08
C GLY A 144 -2.69 14.11 -5.44
N LYS A 145 -1.81 13.74 -6.37
CA LYS A 145 -2.16 13.25 -7.72
C LYS A 145 -1.84 11.76 -7.83
N ASP A 146 -2.29 11.01 -6.83
CA ASP A 146 -2.06 9.58 -6.74
C ASP A 146 -2.87 8.88 -7.84
N ASP A 147 -2.27 7.91 -8.53
CA ASP A 147 -3.04 7.02 -9.37
C ASP A 147 -3.97 6.13 -8.51
N VAL A 148 -4.94 5.50 -9.18
CA VAL A 148 -5.95 4.67 -8.52
C VAL A 148 -5.31 3.51 -7.73
N THR A 149 -4.24 2.90 -8.24
CA THR A 149 -3.54 1.79 -7.57
C THR A 149 -2.81 2.27 -6.32
N HIS A 150 -2.17 3.43 -6.37
CA HIS A 150 -1.52 4.11 -5.25
C HIS A 150 -2.53 4.41 -4.14
N ALA A 151 -3.68 4.99 -4.50
CA ALA A 151 -4.74 5.31 -3.56
C ALA A 151 -5.28 4.05 -2.88
N TYR A 152 -5.62 3.00 -3.65
CA TYR A 152 -6.11 1.75 -3.07
C TYR A 152 -5.07 1.09 -2.17
N HIS A 153 -3.80 1.02 -2.59
CA HIS A 153 -2.74 0.41 -1.79
C HIS A 153 -2.54 1.13 -0.44
N ARG A 154 -2.55 2.46 -0.46
CA ARG A 154 -2.37 3.31 0.73
C ARG A 154 -3.50 3.09 1.74
N TRP A 155 -4.75 3.21 1.28
CA TRP A 155 -5.91 3.13 2.16
C TRP A 155 -6.18 1.71 2.63
N LEU A 156 -6.03 0.72 1.75
CA LEU A 156 -6.15 -0.69 2.14
C LEU A 156 -5.06 -1.09 3.14
N GLY A 157 -3.81 -0.67 2.93
CA GLY A 157 -2.72 -0.87 3.88
C GLY A 157 -3.02 -0.28 5.27
N THR A 158 -3.55 0.94 5.31
CA THR A 158 -3.94 1.60 6.57
C THR A 158 -5.10 0.86 7.26
N SER A 159 -6.11 0.42 6.50
CA SER A 159 -7.23 -0.37 7.03
C SER A 159 -6.79 -1.74 7.56
N ILE A 160 -5.79 -2.39 6.94
CA ILE A 160 -5.22 -3.64 7.44
C ILE A 160 -4.63 -3.46 8.83
N ALA A 161 -3.88 -2.38 9.09
CA ALA A 161 -3.34 -2.13 10.41
C ALA A 161 -4.45 -1.92 11.46
N ALA A 162 -5.52 -1.21 11.10
CA ALA A 162 -6.68 -1.04 11.97
C ALA A 162 -7.41 -2.37 12.26
N LEU A 163 -7.67 -3.18 11.22
CA LEU A 163 -8.28 -4.51 11.36
C LEU A 163 -7.40 -5.48 12.15
N GLY A 164 -6.07 -5.38 11.98
CA GLY A 164 -5.08 -6.14 12.73
C GLY A 164 -5.11 -5.83 14.22
N LEU A 165 -5.11 -4.54 14.58
CA LEU A 165 -5.28 -4.09 15.96
C LEU A 165 -6.62 -4.55 16.55
N LEU A 166 -7.70 -4.48 15.77
CA LEU A 166 -9.02 -4.97 16.19
C LEU A 166 -9.02 -6.49 16.43
N SER A 167 -8.36 -7.25 15.56
CA SER A 167 -8.19 -8.70 15.69
C SER A 167 -7.39 -9.07 16.94
N TRP A 168 -6.30 -8.34 17.21
CA TRP A 168 -5.52 -8.49 18.43
C TRP A 168 -6.34 -8.18 19.69
N TRP A 169 -7.04 -7.04 19.69
CA TRP A 169 -7.91 -6.63 20.81
C TRP A 169 -9.03 -7.65 21.08
N ALA A 170 -9.69 -8.13 20.01
CA ALA A 170 -10.73 -9.15 20.10
C ALA A 170 -10.18 -10.46 20.69
N LYS A 171 -9.01 -10.90 20.23
CA LYS A 171 -8.33 -12.08 20.78
C LYS A 171 -8.02 -11.90 22.26
N GLU A 172 -7.44 -10.77 22.64
CA GLU A 172 -7.04 -10.46 24.02
C GLU A 172 -8.23 -10.48 24.99
N HIS A 173 -9.34 -9.87 24.61
CA HIS A 173 -10.49 -9.71 25.50
C HIS A 173 -11.47 -10.88 25.48
N TRP A 174 -11.54 -11.65 24.40
CA TRP A 174 -12.51 -12.75 24.29
C TRP A 174 -11.95 -14.11 24.69
N VAL A 175 -10.62 -14.27 24.76
CA VAL A 175 -9.98 -15.50 25.30
C VAL A 175 -10.46 -15.82 26.71
N ARG A 176 -10.73 -14.80 27.55
CA ARG A 176 -11.22 -15.00 28.92
C ARG A 176 -12.73 -15.21 29.03
N ARG A 177 -13.50 -15.05 27.94
CA ARG A 177 -14.97 -15.13 27.94
C ARG A 177 -15.47 -15.93 26.73
N PRO A 178 -15.27 -17.26 26.73
CA PRO A 178 -15.59 -18.12 25.60
C PRO A 178 -17.07 -18.00 25.22
N GLY A 179 -17.33 -17.78 23.93
CA GLY A 179 -18.68 -17.70 23.38
C GLY A 179 -18.64 -17.84 21.87
N ARG A 180 -19.46 -18.74 21.31
CA ARG A 180 -19.42 -19.13 19.89
C ARG A 180 -19.55 -17.94 18.93
N GLY A 181 -20.41 -16.97 19.24
CA GLY A 181 -20.57 -15.76 18.44
C GLY A 181 -19.33 -14.86 18.42
N ARG A 182 -18.65 -14.69 19.56
CA ARG A 182 -17.41 -13.91 19.64
C ARG A 182 -16.28 -14.56 18.86
N ALA A 183 -16.15 -15.88 18.97
CA ALA A 183 -15.17 -16.64 18.21
C ALA A 183 -15.37 -16.45 16.70
N LEU A 184 -16.61 -16.57 16.20
CA LEU A 184 -16.93 -16.36 14.79
C LEU A 184 -16.61 -14.95 14.30
N ILE A 185 -16.91 -13.91 15.10
CA ILE A 185 -16.58 -12.52 14.75
C ILE A 185 -15.06 -12.32 14.65
N TYR A 186 -14.32 -12.86 15.62
CA TYR A 186 -12.86 -12.78 15.63
C TYR A 186 -12.24 -13.50 14.41
N ILE A 187 -12.68 -14.72 14.11
CA ILE A 187 -12.24 -15.46 12.93
C ILE A 187 -12.59 -14.70 11.65
N GLY A 188 -13.75 -14.06 11.60
CA GLY A 188 -14.16 -13.18 10.51
C GLY A 188 -13.19 -12.02 10.32
N PHE A 189 -12.83 -11.29 11.38
CA PHE A 189 -11.85 -10.20 11.30
C PHE A 189 -10.48 -10.67 10.86
N LEU A 190 -9.98 -11.77 11.42
CA LEU A 190 -8.66 -12.29 11.07
C LEU A 190 -8.62 -12.77 9.61
N THR A 191 -9.65 -13.50 9.16
CA THR A 191 -9.76 -13.96 7.78
C THR A 191 -9.87 -12.79 6.81
N LEU A 192 -10.67 -11.77 7.14
CA LEU A 192 -10.77 -10.55 6.34
C LEU A 192 -9.43 -9.81 6.27
N THR A 193 -8.72 -9.70 7.38
CA THR A 193 -7.39 -9.07 7.44
C THR A 193 -6.40 -9.83 6.56
N ALA A 194 -6.36 -11.16 6.66
CA ALA A 194 -5.50 -12.01 5.85
C ALA A 194 -5.80 -11.89 4.35
N ALA A 195 -7.07 -11.87 3.95
CA ALA A 195 -7.46 -11.66 2.56
C ALA A 195 -7.06 -10.27 2.05
N ALA A 196 -7.31 -9.22 2.85
CA ALA A 196 -6.91 -7.85 2.52
C ALA A 196 -5.39 -7.72 2.36
N VAL A 197 -4.61 -8.39 3.20
CA VAL A 197 -3.13 -8.45 3.11
C VAL A 197 -2.67 -9.01 1.75
N VAL A 198 -3.29 -10.10 1.27
CA VAL A 198 -2.97 -10.68 -0.04
C VAL A 198 -3.28 -9.68 -1.15
N VAL A 199 -4.47 -9.08 -1.14
CA VAL A 199 -4.87 -8.08 -2.13
C VAL A 199 -3.91 -6.89 -2.11
N ASN A 200 -3.57 -6.36 -0.93
CA ASN A 200 -2.67 -5.23 -0.80
C ASN A 200 -1.24 -5.55 -1.25
N GLY A 201 -0.80 -6.79 -1.06
CA GLY A 201 0.47 -7.30 -1.60
C GLY A 201 0.48 -7.32 -3.13
N LEU A 202 -0.61 -7.74 -3.77
CA LEU A 202 -0.76 -7.66 -5.23
C LEU A 202 -0.74 -6.20 -5.72
N LEU A 203 -1.44 -5.29 -5.03
CA LEU A 203 -1.38 -3.86 -5.33
C LEU A 203 0.07 -3.33 -5.23
N GLY A 204 0.80 -3.70 -4.17
CA GLY A 204 2.20 -3.32 -3.99
C GLY A 204 3.13 -3.86 -5.09
N GLY A 205 2.86 -5.09 -5.55
CA GLY A 205 3.53 -5.68 -6.72
C GLY A 205 3.28 -4.88 -7.99
N MET A 206 2.04 -4.44 -8.23
CA MET A 206 1.71 -3.59 -9.37
C MET A 206 2.37 -2.21 -9.32
N LEU A 207 2.53 -1.63 -8.14
CA LEU A 207 3.23 -0.34 -7.95
C LEU A 207 4.73 -0.44 -8.25
N THR A 208 5.33 -1.60 -7.99
CA THR A 208 6.79 -1.79 -8.10
C THR A 208 7.20 -2.39 -9.44
N HIS A 209 6.37 -3.24 -10.04
CA HIS A 209 6.70 -4.00 -11.26
C HIS A 209 5.75 -3.71 -12.43
N GLY A 210 4.70 -2.89 -12.22
CA GLY A 210 3.68 -2.55 -13.22
C GLY A 210 2.49 -3.52 -13.26
N MET A 211 1.38 -3.10 -13.88
CA MET A 211 0.11 -3.86 -13.87
C MET A 211 0.20 -5.26 -14.50
N ARG A 212 1.11 -5.46 -15.45
CA ARG A 212 1.24 -6.73 -16.19
C ARG A 212 2.34 -7.66 -15.67
N HIS A 213 2.86 -7.42 -14.46
CA HIS A 213 4.03 -8.15 -13.94
C HIS A 213 3.84 -9.66 -13.74
N LEU A 214 2.59 -10.15 -13.69
CA LEU A 214 2.27 -11.58 -13.57
C LEU A 214 1.80 -12.22 -14.89
N MET A 215 1.76 -11.46 -15.99
CA MET A 215 1.34 -11.99 -17.30
C MET A 215 2.53 -12.64 -18.00
N PHE A 216 2.35 -13.86 -18.49
CA PHE A 216 3.30 -14.60 -19.32
C PHE A 216 2.94 -14.53 -20.80
#